data_AF-A0A7S0AM61-F1
#
_entry.id   AF-A0A7S0AM61-F1
#
_cell.length_a   1.000
_cell.length_b   1.000
_cell.length_c   1.000
_cell.angle_alpha   90.00
_cell.angle_beta   90.00
_cell.angle_gamma   90.00
#
_symmetry.space_group_name_H-M   'P 1'
#
loop_
_entity.id
_entity.type
_entity.pdbx_description
1 polymer ?
#
loop_
_entity_poly.entity_id
_entity_poly.type
_entity_poly.pdbx_seq_one_letter_code
_entity_poly.pdbx_strand_id
1 'polypeptide(L)'
;LCPRPSPPASRAPPAMNGTAMDLEALCTSLADAGRALCALRAEEDAALAREAEDLRVEAAEMLRVPESEGRAPLPSDVLRLNVGGDPSFATTRKTLTCLGHSRLAELFSGRWDRALPRDESGRIFLDLHPAQFRALLDWLGDVCRIGPAASLPDPEEALPAELR
;
A
#
# COMPACT_ATOMS: atom_id res chain seq x y z
N LEU A 1 39.09 105.21 -2.10
CA LEU A 1 38.59 104.02 -2.82
C LEU A 1 38.47 102.88 -1.81
N CYS A 2 37.25 102.45 -1.49
CA CYS A 2 37.03 101.26 -0.69
C CYS A 2 37.22 100.00 -1.56
N PRO A 3 37.57 98.86 -0.95
CA PRO A 3 36.87 97.63 -1.29
C PRO A 3 36.21 97.02 -0.06
N ARG A 4 35.04 96.44 -0.33
CA ARG A 4 34.04 95.92 0.60
C ARG A 4 34.52 94.66 1.33
N PRO A 5 33.94 94.34 2.50
CA PRO A 5 34.18 93.05 3.17
C PRO A 5 33.64 91.89 2.32
N SER A 6 34.40 90.79 2.30
CA SER A 6 34.07 89.53 1.62
C SER A 6 32.83 88.86 2.23
N PRO A 7 31.99 88.16 1.44
CA PRO A 7 30.80 87.50 1.94
C PRO A 7 31.14 86.27 2.80
N PRO A 8 30.28 85.86 3.75
CA PRO A 8 30.52 84.66 4.56
C PRO A 8 30.46 83.41 3.69
N ALA A 9 31.37 82.47 3.97
CA ALA A 9 31.44 81.18 3.28
C ALA A 9 30.08 80.45 3.36
N SER A 10 29.52 80.17 2.18
CA SER A 10 28.32 79.37 2.01
C SER A 10 28.54 77.98 2.62
N ARG A 11 27.79 77.69 3.68
CA ARG A 11 27.78 76.39 4.34
C ARG A 11 27.04 75.42 3.41
N ALA A 12 27.80 74.56 2.73
CA ALA A 12 27.24 73.49 1.91
C ALA A 12 26.30 72.61 2.76
N PRO A 13 25.15 72.16 2.24
CA PRO A 13 24.29 71.23 2.96
C PRO A 13 25.03 69.92 3.21
N PRO A 14 24.79 69.24 4.35
CA PRO A 14 25.38 67.93 4.60
C PRO A 14 24.98 66.98 3.49
N ALA A 15 25.95 66.26 2.93
CA ALA A 15 25.72 65.20 1.97
C ALA A 15 24.70 64.22 2.57
N MET A 16 23.57 64.05 1.90
CA MET A 16 22.66 62.95 2.17
C MET A 16 23.36 61.67 1.71
N ASN A 17 24.10 61.03 2.62
CA ASN A 17 24.46 59.63 2.47
C ASN A 17 23.19 58.80 2.68
N GLY A 18 22.34 58.76 1.66
CA GLY A 18 21.24 57.83 1.56
C GLY A 18 21.81 56.43 1.32
N THR A 19 22.06 55.73 2.42
CA THR A 19 22.17 54.26 2.56
C THR A 19 22.44 53.51 1.25
N ALA A 20 23.72 53.40 0.88
CA ALA A 20 24.15 52.21 0.17
C ALA A 20 23.93 51.05 1.16
N MET A 21 22.79 50.37 1.04
CA MET A 21 22.51 49.17 1.80
C MET A 21 23.57 48.15 1.40
N ASP A 22 24.46 47.79 2.32
CA ASP A 22 25.57 46.87 2.04
C ASP A 22 25.02 45.57 1.46
N LEU A 23 25.36 45.28 0.20
CA LEU A 23 24.93 44.09 -0.52
C LEU A 23 25.30 42.81 0.27
N GLU A 24 26.43 42.84 0.98
CA GLU A 24 26.86 41.75 1.88
C GLU A 24 25.92 41.57 3.07
N ALA A 25 25.43 42.65 3.67
CA ALA A 25 24.45 42.57 4.76
C ALA A 25 23.13 41.98 4.27
N LEU A 26 22.70 42.34 3.04
CA LEU A 26 21.51 41.77 2.41
C LEU A 26 21.69 40.28 2.09
N CYS A 27 22.85 39.89 1.56
CA CYS A 27 23.20 38.49 1.29
C CYS A 27 23.24 37.66 2.58
N THR A 28 23.79 38.21 3.66
CA THR A 28 23.84 37.55 4.97
C THR A 28 22.42 37.37 5.52
N SER A 29 21.60 38.44 5.49
CA SER A 29 20.21 38.37 5.93
C SER A 29 19.38 37.37 5.11
N LEU A 30 19.60 37.27 3.80
CA LEU A 30 18.93 36.29 2.95
C LEU A 30 19.37 34.86 3.26
N ALA A 31 20.67 34.64 3.51
CA ALA A 31 21.20 33.35 3.93
C ALA A 31 20.66 32.94 5.31
N ASP A 32 20.52 33.88 6.24
CA ASP A 32 19.97 33.65 7.58
C ASP A 32 18.49 33.29 7.50
N ALA A 33 17.71 34.02 6.70
CA ALA A 33 16.32 33.71 6.42
C ALA A 33 16.17 32.34 5.73
N GLY A 34 17.07 32.01 4.79
CA GLY A 34 17.11 30.70 4.15
C GLY A 34 17.38 29.56 5.13
N ARG A 35 18.34 29.75 6.06
CA ARG A 35 18.61 28.76 7.13
C ARG A 35 17.41 28.60 8.07
N ALA A 36 16.74 29.71 8.43
CA ALA A 36 15.54 29.66 9.26
C ALA A 36 14.40 28.88 8.57
N LEU A 37 14.17 29.10 7.27
CA LEU A 37 13.19 28.35 6.49
C LEU A 37 13.56 26.86 6.36
N CYS A 38 14.85 26.55 6.16
CA CYS A 38 15.32 25.16 6.14
C CYS A 38 15.14 24.49 7.51
N ALA A 39 15.35 25.20 8.62
CA ALA A 39 15.13 24.66 9.96
C ALA A 39 13.65 24.35 10.21
N LEU A 40 12.74 25.27 9.86
CA LEU A 40 11.29 25.06 9.98
C LEU A 40 10.81 23.87 9.12
N ARG A 41 11.27 23.77 7.87
CA ARG A 41 10.97 22.61 7.02
C ARG A 41 11.53 21.31 7.56
N ALA A 42 12.75 21.32 8.10
CA ALA A 42 13.35 20.14 8.70
C ALA A 42 12.57 19.66 9.94
N GLU A 43 12.01 20.59 10.73
CA GLU A 43 11.13 20.27 11.86
C GLU A 43 9.81 19.65 11.38
N GLU A 44 9.17 20.22 10.34
CA GLU A 44 7.95 19.67 9.73
C GLU A 44 8.20 18.28 9.11
N ASP A 45 9.28 18.12 8.35
CA ASP A 45 9.67 16.85 7.74
C ASP A 45 9.97 15.79 8.80
N ALA A 46 10.61 16.17 9.91
CA ALA A 46 10.87 15.26 11.02
C ALA A 46 9.58 14.85 11.75
N ALA A 47 8.62 15.77 11.89
CA ALA A 47 7.31 15.46 12.47
C ALA A 47 6.52 14.50 11.58
N LEU A 48 6.47 14.76 10.27
CA LEU A 48 5.83 13.89 9.28
C LEU A 48 6.51 12.51 9.22
N ALA A 49 7.84 12.45 9.34
CA ALA A 49 8.56 11.18 9.36
C ALA A 49 8.22 10.33 10.60
N ARG A 50 8.04 10.97 11.76
CA ARG A 50 7.58 10.29 12.99
C ARG A 50 6.16 9.76 12.83
N GLU A 51 5.23 10.61 12.38
CA GLU A 51 3.84 10.21 12.15
C GLU A 51 3.74 9.08 11.12
N ALA A 52 4.52 9.13 10.04
CA ALA A 52 4.58 8.06 9.05
C ALA A 52 5.11 6.75 9.65
N GLU A 53 6.03 6.80 10.61
CA GLU A 53 6.51 5.61 11.31
C GLU A 53 5.48 5.05 12.29
N ASP A 54 4.82 5.90 13.06
CA ASP A 54 3.74 5.51 13.96
C ASP A 54 2.61 4.82 13.17
N LEU A 55 2.17 5.42 12.05
CA LEU A 55 1.18 4.82 11.16
C LEU A 55 1.64 3.49 10.56
N ARG A 56 2.94 3.32 10.26
CA ARG A 56 3.49 2.04 9.78
C ARG A 56 3.45 0.97 10.87
N VAL A 57 3.82 1.33 12.10
CA VAL A 57 3.78 0.43 13.25
C VAL A 57 2.35 -0.01 13.53
N GLU A 58 1.40 0.94 13.57
CA GLU A 58 -0.02 0.65 13.74
C GLU A 58 -0.56 -0.23 12.60
N ALA A 59 -0.22 0.06 11.35
CA ALA A 59 -0.62 -0.76 10.20
C ALA A 59 -0.04 -2.18 10.29
N ALA A 60 1.22 -2.32 10.72
CA ALA A 60 1.86 -3.62 10.92
C ALA A 60 1.20 -4.42 12.07
N GLU A 61 0.82 -3.74 13.15
CA GLU A 61 0.10 -4.34 14.27
C GLU A 61 -1.31 -4.77 13.86
N MET A 62 -2.06 -3.93 13.16
CA MET A 62 -3.39 -4.27 12.64
C MET A 62 -3.33 -5.43 11.65
N LEU A 63 -2.26 -5.51 10.85
CA LEU A 63 -2.05 -6.59 9.89
C LEU A 63 -1.49 -7.86 10.55
N ARG A 64 -1.06 -7.79 11.81
CA ARG A 64 -0.46 -8.92 12.54
C ARG A 64 -1.48 -10.05 12.61
N VAL A 65 -1.23 -11.06 11.80
CA VAL A 65 -1.98 -12.31 11.84
C VAL A 65 -1.52 -13.04 13.09
N PRO A 66 -2.42 -13.48 13.99
CA PRO A 66 -2.00 -14.37 15.06
C PRO A 66 -1.37 -15.61 14.42
N GLU A 67 -0.08 -15.84 14.69
CA GLU A 67 0.61 -17.06 14.28
C GLU A 67 -0.25 -18.24 14.72
N SER A 68 -0.56 -19.14 13.79
CA SER A 68 -1.36 -20.29 14.13
C SER A 68 -0.58 -21.14 15.12
N GLU A 69 -0.98 -21.14 16.39
CA GLU A 69 -0.58 -22.20 17.33
C GLU A 69 -1.17 -23.52 16.81
N GLY A 70 -0.39 -24.20 15.97
CA GLY A 70 -0.83 -25.33 15.17
C GLY A 70 0.11 -25.53 13.99
N ARG A 71 0.34 -26.79 13.62
CA ARG A 71 1.21 -27.20 12.52
C ARG A 71 1.00 -26.31 11.28
N ALA A 72 2.11 -25.87 10.68
CA ALA A 72 2.08 -25.05 9.48
C ALA A 72 1.16 -25.69 8.41
N PRO A 73 0.31 -24.89 7.75
CA PRO A 73 -0.65 -25.41 6.77
C PRO A 73 0.09 -26.09 5.63
N LEU A 74 -0.23 -27.36 5.40
CA LEU A 74 0.39 -28.17 4.36
C LEU A 74 -0.49 -28.18 3.12
N PRO A 75 0.12 -28.28 1.92
CA PRO A 75 -0.63 -28.42 0.67
C PRO A 75 -1.50 -29.69 0.66
N SER A 76 -1.12 -30.72 1.41
CA SER A 76 -1.86 -31.98 1.56
C SER A 76 -3.07 -31.90 2.49
N ASP A 77 -3.29 -30.77 3.17
CA ASP A 77 -4.38 -30.65 4.13
C ASP A 77 -5.74 -30.76 3.42
N VAL A 78 -6.59 -31.65 3.93
CA VAL A 78 -7.96 -31.82 3.42
C VAL A 78 -8.85 -30.80 4.11
N LEU A 79 -9.41 -29.92 3.30
CA LEU A 79 -10.34 -28.87 3.70
C LEU A 79 -11.77 -29.33 3.42
N ARG A 80 -12.60 -29.35 4.48
CA ARG A 80 -14.03 -29.61 4.37
C ARG A 80 -14.76 -28.29 4.22
N LEU A 81 -15.56 -28.18 3.17
CA LEU A 81 -16.24 -26.95 2.77
C LEU A 81 -17.75 -27.16 2.83
N ASN A 82 -18.47 -26.13 3.26
CA ASN A 82 -19.91 -26.00 3.13
C ASN A 82 -20.17 -24.86 2.14
N VAL A 83 -20.75 -25.17 0.98
CA VAL A 83 -20.88 -24.23 -0.14
C VAL A 83 -22.35 -23.93 -0.38
N GLY A 84 -22.78 -22.72 -0.02
CA GLY A 84 -24.17 -22.28 -0.16
C GLY A 84 -25.16 -23.17 0.62
N GLY A 85 -24.70 -23.86 1.66
CA GLY A 85 -25.48 -24.81 2.44
C GLY A 85 -25.24 -26.29 2.10
N ASP A 86 -24.49 -26.62 1.04
CA ASP A 86 -24.13 -28.01 0.70
C ASP A 86 -22.83 -28.46 1.40
N PRO A 87 -22.89 -29.44 2.33
CA PRO A 87 -21.73 -29.90 3.08
C PRO A 87 -20.92 -31.02 2.41
N SER A 88 -21.23 -31.41 1.17
CA SER A 88 -20.62 -32.56 0.49
C SER A 88 -19.20 -32.29 -0.06
N PHE A 89 -18.70 -31.07 0.09
CA PHE A 89 -17.43 -30.64 -0.51
C PHE A 89 -16.23 -30.94 0.40
N ALA A 90 -15.27 -31.69 -0.16
CA ALA A 90 -13.96 -31.90 0.44
C ALA A 90 -12.90 -31.78 -0.65
N THR A 91 -11.86 -30.99 -0.39
CA THR A 91 -10.76 -30.77 -1.34
C THR A 91 -9.44 -30.61 -0.60
N THR A 92 -8.32 -30.64 -1.32
CA THR A 92 -7.00 -30.37 -0.71
C THR A 92 -6.65 -28.90 -0.82
N ARG A 93 -5.87 -28.39 0.13
CA ARG A 93 -5.33 -27.02 0.06
C ARG A 93 -4.60 -26.79 -1.25
N LYS A 94 -3.78 -27.76 -1.70
CA LYS A 94 -3.06 -27.72 -2.98
C LYS A 94 -3.98 -27.38 -4.16
N THR A 95 -5.17 -27.97 -4.23
CA THR A 95 -6.12 -27.73 -5.33
C THR A 95 -6.63 -26.28 -5.32
N LEU A 96 -6.93 -25.73 -4.14
CA LEU A 96 -7.42 -24.35 -4.00
C LEU A 96 -6.31 -23.30 -4.16
N THR A 97 -5.09 -23.62 -3.77
CA THR A 97 -3.92 -22.71 -3.84
C THR A 97 -3.10 -22.87 -5.12
N CYS A 98 -3.56 -23.71 -6.02
CA CYS A 98 -2.87 -24.04 -7.27
C CYS A 98 -2.62 -22.83 -8.17
N LEU A 99 -3.60 -21.92 -8.18
CA LEU A 99 -3.51 -20.63 -8.85
C LEU A 99 -3.11 -19.58 -7.82
N GLY A 100 -1.80 -19.36 -7.65
CA GLY A 100 -1.26 -18.47 -6.62
C GLY A 100 -1.77 -17.03 -6.63
N HIS A 101 -2.28 -16.55 -7.78
CA HIS A 101 -2.84 -15.20 -7.93
C HIS A 101 -4.38 -15.16 -7.78
N SER A 102 -5.01 -16.29 -7.47
CA SER A 102 -6.46 -16.36 -7.28
C SER A 102 -6.87 -15.97 -5.86
N ARG A 103 -8.10 -15.46 -5.72
CA ARG A 103 -8.70 -15.17 -4.41
C ARG A 103 -8.78 -16.41 -3.52
N LEU A 104 -8.96 -17.60 -4.10
CA LEU A 104 -8.95 -18.86 -3.35
C LEU A 104 -7.56 -19.16 -2.77
N ALA A 105 -6.50 -18.93 -3.54
CA ALA A 105 -5.15 -19.14 -3.02
C ALA A 105 -4.83 -18.21 -1.84
N GLU A 106 -5.31 -16.96 -1.88
CA GLU A 106 -5.15 -16.04 -0.76
C GLU A 106 -5.96 -16.47 0.46
N LEU A 107 -7.25 -16.80 0.29
CA LEU A 107 -8.13 -17.24 1.38
C LEU A 107 -7.62 -18.54 2.04
N PHE A 108 -7.11 -19.48 1.23
CA PHE A 108 -6.60 -20.77 1.71
C PHE A 108 -5.07 -20.79 1.81
N SER A 109 -4.41 -19.63 1.91
CA SER A 109 -2.96 -19.52 2.14
C SER A 109 -2.54 -19.95 3.56
N GLY A 110 -3.50 -20.19 4.46
CA GLY A 110 -3.25 -20.46 5.88
C GLY A 110 -3.45 -19.24 6.76
N ARG A 111 -3.29 -18.04 6.20
CA ARG A 111 -3.46 -16.76 6.89
C ARG A 111 -4.89 -16.55 7.39
N TRP A 112 -5.88 -16.90 6.58
CA TRP A 112 -7.28 -16.61 6.83
C TRP A 112 -8.06 -17.81 7.40
N ASP A 113 -7.43 -18.97 7.55
CA ASP A 113 -8.08 -20.23 7.97
C ASP A 113 -8.91 -20.13 9.26
N ARG A 114 -8.52 -19.24 10.19
CA ARG A 114 -9.25 -18.97 11.45
C ARG A 114 -10.31 -17.88 11.33
N ALA A 115 -10.14 -16.94 10.39
CA ALA A 115 -11.07 -15.85 10.15
C ALA A 115 -12.23 -16.26 9.23
N LEU A 116 -12.07 -17.35 8.49
CA LEU A 116 -13.13 -17.89 7.65
C LEU A 116 -14.31 -18.40 8.51
N PRO A 117 -15.56 -18.07 8.13
CA PRO A 117 -16.73 -18.55 8.83
C PRO A 117 -16.80 -20.08 8.76
N ARG A 118 -17.27 -20.71 9.83
CA ARG A 118 -17.45 -22.16 9.90
C ARG A 118 -18.87 -22.50 10.30
N ASP A 119 -19.37 -23.61 9.77
CA ASP A 119 -20.66 -24.16 10.19
C ASP A 119 -20.55 -24.89 11.54
N GLU A 120 -21.69 -25.34 12.07
CA GLU A 120 -21.79 -26.08 13.33
C GLU A 120 -20.95 -27.37 13.36
N SER A 121 -20.62 -27.92 12.18
CA SER A 121 -19.78 -29.11 12.03
C SER A 121 -18.29 -28.78 11.84
N GLY A 122 -17.91 -27.50 11.93
CA GLY A 122 -16.54 -27.03 11.77
C GLY A 122 -16.04 -26.99 10.32
N ARG A 123 -16.93 -27.06 9.31
CA ARG A 123 -16.59 -26.93 7.89
C ARG A 123 -16.54 -25.47 7.51
N ILE A 124 -15.63 -25.10 6.60
CA ILE A 124 -15.48 -23.72 6.13
C ILE A 124 -16.69 -23.36 5.26
N PHE A 125 -17.42 -22.31 5.66
CA PHE A 125 -18.61 -21.85 4.96
C PHE A 125 -18.23 -20.89 3.83
N LEU A 126 -18.76 -21.14 2.64
CA LEU A 126 -18.60 -20.32 1.46
C LEU A 126 -19.99 -19.95 0.93
N ASP A 127 -20.26 -18.65 0.85
CA ASP A 127 -21.50 -18.13 0.30
C ASP A 127 -21.47 -18.12 -1.23
N LEU A 128 -21.47 -19.32 -1.82
CA LEU A 128 -21.40 -19.55 -3.26
C LEU A 128 -22.41 -20.62 -3.67
N HIS A 129 -22.81 -20.63 -4.94
CA HIS A 129 -23.72 -21.65 -5.45
C HIS A 129 -23.00 -23.00 -5.62
N PRO A 130 -23.49 -24.12 -5.06
CA PRO A 130 -22.79 -25.41 -5.04
C PRO A 130 -22.49 -25.95 -6.44
N ALA A 131 -23.43 -25.85 -7.38
CA ALA A 131 -23.23 -26.32 -8.76
C ALA A 131 -22.09 -25.60 -9.48
N GLN A 132 -21.96 -24.28 -9.29
CA GLN A 132 -20.90 -23.48 -9.93
C GLN A 132 -19.54 -23.80 -9.29
N PHE A 133 -19.53 -23.97 -7.96
CA PHE A 133 -18.32 -24.31 -7.24
C PHE A 133 -17.81 -25.72 -7.59
N ARG A 134 -18.70 -26.66 -7.90
CA ARG A 134 -18.31 -27.98 -8.40
C ARG A 134 -17.54 -27.89 -9.72
N ALA A 135 -18.09 -27.16 -10.70
CA ALA A 135 -17.42 -26.93 -11.98
C ALA A 135 -16.07 -26.22 -11.79
N LEU A 136 -16.00 -25.26 -10.87
CA LEU A 136 -14.75 -24.58 -10.51
C LEU A 136 -13.71 -25.55 -9.93
N LEU A 137 -14.11 -26.47 -9.03
CA LEU A 137 -13.21 -27.47 -8.46
C LEU A 137 -12.70 -28.46 -9.51
N ASP A 138 -13.57 -28.90 -10.42
CA ASP A 138 -13.20 -29.81 -11.51
C ASP A 138 -12.16 -29.12 -12.41
N TRP A 139 -12.43 -27.86 -12.79
CA TRP A 139 -11.50 -27.04 -13.56
C TRP A 139 -10.16 -26.83 -12.84
N LEU A 140 -10.18 -26.49 -11.55
CA LEU A 140 -8.95 -26.36 -10.75
C LEU A 140 -8.18 -27.68 -10.72
N GLY A 141 -8.87 -28.81 -10.57
CA GLY A 141 -8.28 -30.14 -10.59
C GLY A 141 -7.49 -30.41 -11.87
N ASP A 142 -8.05 -30.05 -13.02
CA ASP A 142 -7.40 -30.21 -14.31
C ASP A 142 -6.22 -29.25 -14.49
N VAL A 143 -6.39 -27.97 -14.16
CA VAL A 143 -5.30 -26.98 -14.21
C VAL A 143 -4.11 -27.40 -13.33
N CYS A 144 -4.36 -27.95 -12.15
CA CYS A 144 -3.30 -28.43 -11.26
C CYS A 144 -2.57 -29.67 -11.75
N ARG A 145 -3.24 -30.52 -12.53
CA ARG A 145 -2.62 -31.70 -13.13
C ARG A 145 -1.77 -31.33 -14.34
N ILE A 146 -2.22 -30.36 -15.13
CA ILE A 146 -1.58 -29.99 -16.40
C ILE A 146 -0.42 -29.00 -16.19
N GLY A 147 -0.40 -28.27 -15.06
CA GLY A 147 0.65 -27.30 -14.74
C GLY A 147 0.45 -25.96 -15.48
N PRO A 148 1.14 -24.89 -15.07
CA PRO A 148 0.86 -23.51 -15.51
C PRO A 148 1.16 -23.21 -16.99
N ALA A 149 1.48 -24.23 -17.80
CA ALA A 149 1.87 -24.10 -19.20
C ALA A 149 0.84 -24.62 -20.20
N ALA A 150 -0.33 -25.10 -19.76
CA ALA A 150 -1.42 -25.35 -20.69
C ALA A 150 -2.32 -24.12 -20.80
N SER A 151 -2.38 -23.57 -22.01
CA SER A 151 -3.49 -22.75 -22.44
C SER A 151 -4.79 -23.46 -22.06
N LEU A 152 -5.65 -22.77 -21.30
CA LEU A 152 -7.01 -23.23 -21.10
C LEU A 152 -7.64 -23.45 -22.48
N PRO A 153 -8.27 -24.61 -22.74
CA PRO A 153 -9.06 -24.76 -23.96
C PRO A 153 -10.14 -23.67 -23.95
N ASP A 154 -10.33 -23.01 -25.10
CA ASP A 154 -11.30 -21.93 -25.21
C ASP A 154 -12.68 -22.43 -24.71
N PRO A 155 -13.42 -21.63 -23.92
CA PRO A 155 -14.70 -22.06 -23.36
C PRO A 155 -15.73 -22.45 -24.43
N GLU A 156 -15.57 -21.96 -25.66
CA GLU A 156 -16.38 -22.31 -26.84
C GLU A 156 -16.04 -23.72 -27.37
N GLU A 157 -14.81 -24.20 -27.13
CA GLU A 157 -14.35 -25.53 -27.51
C GLU A 157 -14.83 -26.62 -26.54
N ALA A 158 -15.17 -26.26 -25.30
CA ALA A 158 -15.70 -27.15 -24.28
C ALA A 158 -17.22 -27.40 -24.38
N LEU A 159 -17.93 -26.67 -25.25
CA LEU A 159 -19.35 -26.91 -25.51
C LEU A 159 -19.53 -28.17 -26.38
N PRO A 160 -20.47 -29.07 -26.02
CA PRO A 160 -20.82 -30.20 -26.87
C PRO A 160 -21.30 -29.69 -28.24
N ALA A 161 -20.98 -30.41 -29.32
CA ALA A 161 -21.29 -30.01 -30.70
C ALA A 161 -22.78 -29.70 -30.95
N GLU A 162 -23.65 -30.17 -30.06
CA GLU A 162 -25.09 -29.97 -30.08
C GLU A 162 -25.52 -28.54 -29.71
N LEU A 163 -24.60 -27.75 -29.13
CA LEU A 163 -24.79 -26.36 -28.70
C LEU A 163 -23.91 -25.36 -29.48
N ARG A 164 -23.25 -25.81 -30.55
CA ARG A 164 -22.46 -24.96 -31.48
C ARG A 164 -23.29 -24.53 -32.68
#